data_AF-A0A9W8CPB0-F1
#
_entry.id   AF-A0A9W8CPB0-F1
#
_cell.length_a   1.000
_cell.length_b   1.000
_cell.length_c   1.000
_cell.angle_alpha   90.00
_cell.angle_beta   90.00
_cell.angle_gamma   90.00
#
_symmetry.space_group_name_H-M   'P 1'
#
loop_
_entity.id
_entity.type
_entity.pdbx_description
1 polymer ?
#
loop_
_entity_poly.entity_id
_entity_poly.type
_entity_poly.pdbx_seq_one_letter_code
_entity_poly.pdbx_strand_id
1 'polypeptide(L)'
;MSHKSNAVERIVGKQYAGIKLRNYLVREFKDVLVVRAEMIAALRQKRVFVNGENTLDSHQLELGDCIRVDIDPLHTIRRRLQTLDLEMRYSEPGMVVLLKAPGINLPDIEWAAPALQIVARADSEMSDTEPDTEVKPWFAVNRVEKGVRSLVIVVDSADKQGAMLKYINSGRVLFRICALCHGSVDQRAVDESTTQSMKEAASKVVQPDPHQQQQQLVEDIPCMFDYDLWLQYNRLPPIVFDHIQVRVSKVTRSSTVGHLSLVEGTVAYAVNSSLVLRRYMYEMGYPIVGTQNHSRPLPNHRDKGALLAFVGITMPSLARSGESVVVSADIPPKLLSVYEREAKFYGQRRQKERDELRKIESAITSPDPSVESTACGTPAAEIELVGGVPAAYISGMKQFCGHVFHVTPDTLIPRPSTQTLVDAAISLIDRPSVRIMDLGTGTGCILMSILLRTPGARGVGIDISSAALGVAEQNRLLHSLEGRCALLKGSFESFATDADVLCHGPFDIIVCNPPYISAKKALGMRSVIEHEPSLALIADEGGYKAYSDIHASLCSNPSILQEGGHVAFEIGKGMERNVRRIFSDWSEVASHKDAYGFLRVLVFQRPK
;
A
#
# COMPACT_ATOMS: atom_id res chain seq x y z
N MET A 1 -26.45 24.01 47.23
CA MET A 1 -26.34 24.75 45.97
C MET A 1 -25.10 25.62 46.05
N SER A 2 -23.97 25.12 45.54
CA SER A 2 -22.74 25.90 45.40
C SER A 2 -22.65 26.22 43.91
N HIS A 3 -23.10 27.41 43.50
CA HIS A 3 -22.70 27.95 42.21
C HIS A 3 -21.18 28.05 42.25
N LYS A 4 -20.47 27.14 41.58
CA LYS A 4 -19.04 27.33 41.31
C LYS A 4 -18.95 28.66 40.57
N SER A 5 -18.42 29.69 41.21
CA SER A 5 -18.27 30.99 40.57
C SER A 5 -17.39 30.80 39.34
N ASN A 6 -17.94 31.04 38.15
CA ASN A 6 -17.20 31.11 36.89
C ASN A 6 -16.37 32.40 36.86
N ALA A 7 -15.53 32.61 37.87
CA ALA A 7 -14.73 33.81 38.03
C ALA A 7 -13.32 33.40 38.47
N VAL A 8 -12.32 34.07 37.90
CA VAL A 8 -10.92 33.92 38.31
C VAL A 8 -10.50 35.20 38.99
N GLU A 9 -9.97 35.06 40.21
CA GLU A 9 -9.52 36.16 41.03
C GLU A 9 -8.00 36.08 41.22
N ARG A 10 -7.32 37.23 41.11
CA ARG A 10 -5.88 37.35 41.34
C ARG A 10 -5.55 38.65 42.04
N ILE A 11 -4.61 38.59 42.97
CA ILE A 11 -4.15 39.74 43.74
C ILE A 11 -2.91 40.34 43.06
N VAL A 12 -2.88 41.66 42.92
CA VAL A 12 -1.77 42.40 42.32
C VAL A 12 -0.57 42.40 43.27
N GLY A 13 0.53 41.78 42.84
CA GLY A 13 1.82 41.79 43.54
C GLY A 13 2.62 43.07 43.33
N LYS A 14 3.66 43.28 44.16
CA LYS A 14 4.48 44.51 44.20
C LYS A 14 5.15 44.84 42.86
N GLN A 15 5.49 43.83 42.08
CA GLN A 15 6.09 43.95 40.75
C GLN A 15 5.14 44.52 39.67
N TYR A 16 3.84 44.62 39.97
CA TYR A 16 2.80 45.04 39.04
C TYR A 16 2.11 46.36 39.45
N ALA A 17 2.53 46.97 40.55
CA ALA A 17 2.06 48.29 40.98
C ALA A 17 2.39 49.38 39.94
N GLY A 18 1.43 50.25 39.65
CA GLY A 18 1.52 51.30 38.63
C GLY A 18 1.32 50.82 37.18
N ILE A 19 1.15 49.51 36.95
CA ILE A 19 0.87 48.97 35.63
C ILE A 19 -0.62 49.17 35.30
N LYS A 20 -0.91 49.50 34.03
CA LYS A 20 -2.28 49.60 33.53
C LYS A 20 -2.98 48.23 33.55
N LEU A 21 -4.24 48.19 33.96
CA LEU A 21 -5.09 46.99 34.01
C LEU A 21 -5.00 46.15 32.73
N ARG A 22 -5.09 46.77 31.55
CA ARG A 22 -4.96 46.06 30.25
C ARG A 22 -3.66 45.27 30.10
N ASN A 23 -2.53 45.80 30.60
CA ASN A 23 -1.22 45.15 30.47
C ASN A 23 -1.09 44.00 31.48
N TYR A 24 -1.72 44.15 32.65
CA TYR A 24 -1.79 43.12 33.68
C TYR A 24 -2.65 41.93 33.22
N LEU A 25 -3.83 42.18 32.66
CA LEU A 25 -4.73 41.15 32.12
C LEU A 25 -4.03 40.28 31.05
N VAL A 26 -3.31 40.89 30.12
CA VAL A 26 -2.55 40.15 29.08
C VAL A 26 -1.41 39.32 29.65
N ARG A 27 -0.89 39.67 30.84
CA ARG A 27 0.26 38.96 31.46
C ARG A 27 -0.20 37.83 32.35
N GLU A 28 -1.11 38.14 33.27
CA GLU A 28 -1.50 37.24 34.34
C GLU A 28 -2.70 36.38 33.93
N PHE A 29 -3.69 36.92 33.22
CA PHE A 29 -4.90 36.17 32.85
C PHE A 29 -4.80 35.48 31.49
N LYS A 30 -3.60 35.06 31.06
CA LYS A 30 -3.37 34.38 29.77
C LYS A 30 -4.06 33.03 29.62
N ASP A 31 -4.45 32.43 30.73
CA ASP A 31 -5.24 31.21 30.82
C ASP A 31 -6.71 31.44 30.48
N VAL A 32 -7.24 32.64 30.78
CA VAL A 32 -8.65 33.01 30.60
C VAL A 32 -8.88 33.95 29.40
N LEU A 33 -7.96 34.89 29.17
CA LEU A 33 -7.98 35.93 28.14
C LEU A 33 -6.75 35.78 27.25
N VAL A 34 -6.85 34.90 26.26
CA VAL A 34 -5.68 34.34 25.54
C VAL A 34 -5.27 35.24 24.39
N VAL A 35 -6.24 35.90 23.75
CA VAL A 35 -5.99 36.88 22.69
C VAL A 35 -6.48 38.27 23.10
N ARG A 36 -5.81 39.30 22.60
CA ARG A 36 -6.09 40.70 22.94
C ARG A 36 -7.55 41.12 22.65
N ALA A 37 -8.18 40.53 21.64
CA ALA A 37 -9.58 40.75 21.31
C ALA A 37 -10.54 40.31 22.43
N GLU A 38 -10.25 39.20 23.12
CA GLU A 38 -11.06 38.68 24.23
C GLU A 38 -11.00 39.60 25.44
N MET A 39 -9.81 40.10 25.77
CA MET A 39 -9.64 41.10 26.83
C MET A 39 -10.48 42.35 26.54
N ILE A 40 -10.43 42.86 25.31
CA ILE A 40 -11.22 44.02 24.90
C ILE A 40 -12.72 43.71 25.00
N ALA A 41 -13.16 42.53 24.59
CA ALA A 41 -14.55 42.10 24.70
C ALA A 41 -15.00 41.99 26.17
N ALA A 42 -14.19 41.39 27.04
CA ALA A 42 -14.48 41.27 28.48
C ALA A 42 -14.61 42.62 29.18
N LEU A 43 -13.72 43.58 28.86
CA LEU A 43 -13.81 44.95 29.37
C LEU A 43 -15.05 45.68 28.85
N ARG A 44 -15.38 45.55 27.55
CA ARG A 44 -16.61 46.13 26.96
C ARG A 44 -17.89 45.54 27.56
N GLN A 45 -17.90 44.24 27.84
CA GLN A 45 -19.01 43.50 28.44
C GLN A 45 -19.06 43.65 29.97
N LYS A 46 -18.21 44.50 30.56
CA LYS A 46 -18.13 44.74 32.00
C LYS A 46 -17.86 43.50 32.86
N ARG A 47 -17.10 42.53 32.35
CA ARG A 47 -16.74 41.27 33.04
C ARG A 47 -15.43 41.30 33.82
N VAL A 48 -14.80 42.47 33.94
CA VAL A 48 -13.55 42.66 34.68
C VAL A 48 -13.81 43.62 35.82
N PHE A 49 -13.41 43.23 37.03
CA PHE A 49 -13.60 44.01 38.25
C PHE A 49 -12.27 44.19 38.96
N VAL A 50 -12.05 45.39 39.49
CA VAL A 50 -10.96 45.72 40.41
C VAL A 50 -11.62 46.02 41.75
N ASN A 51 -11.29 45.26 42.79
CA ASN A 51 -11.87 45.40 44.13
C ASN A 51 -13.41 45.37 44.14
N GLY A 52 -14.02 44.61 43.22
CA GLY A 52 -15.47 44.49 43.08
C GLY A 52 -16.14 45.53 42.18
N GLU A 53 -15.41 46.52 41.67
CA GLU A 53 -15.95 47.56 40.79
C GLU A 53 -15.50 47.41 39.33
N ASN A 54 -16.41 47.70 38.40
CA ASN A 54 -16.05 47.73 36.98
C ASN A 54 -15.21 48.96 36.66
N THR A 55 -14.05 48.77 36.04
CA THR A 55 -13.06 49.83 35.80
C THR A 55 -12.60 49.89 34.35
N LEU A 56 -12.06 51.05 33.96
CA LEU A 56 -11.52 51.29 32.62
C LEU A 56 -10.18 50.56 32.41
N ASP A 57 -9.89 50.21 31.16
CA ASP A 57 -8.66 49.52 30.75
C ASP A 57 -7.37 50.31 31.06
N SER A 58 -7.49 51.62 31.24
CA SER A 58 -6.44 52.58 31.58
C SER A 58 -6.15 52.71 33.07
N HIS A 59 -6.96 52.09 33.95
CA HIS A 59 -6.78 52.14 35.40
C HIS A 59 -5.38 51.64 35.79
N GLN A 60 -4.71 52.35 36.70
CA GLN A 60 -3.40 51.98 37.23
C GLN A 60 -3.59 51.15 38.50
N LEU A 61 -2.97 49.97 38.52
CA LEU A 61 -3.13 49.02 39.62
C LEU A 61 -2.25 49.38 40.82
N GLU A 62 -2.79 49.19 42.01
CA GLU A 62 -2.08 49.31 43.28
C GLU A 62 -1.68 47.94 43.84
N LEU A 63 -0.73 47.93 44.76
CA LEU A 63 -0.34 46.71 45.47
C LEU A 63 -1.52 46.22 46.31
N GLY A 64 -1.95 44.98 46.09
CA GLY A 64 -3.04 44.36 46.84
C GLY A 64 -4.41 44.45 46.17
N ASP A 65 -4.53 45.12 45.01
CA ASP A 65 -5.77 45.12 44.24
C ASP A 65 -6.20 43.69 43.89
N CYS A 66 -7.48 43.38 44.11
CA CYS A 66 -8.08 42.12 43.71
C CYS A 66 -8.73 42.27 42.32
N ILE A 67 -8.17 41.58 41.33
CA ILE A 67 -8.68 41.54 39.98
C ILE A 67 -9.53 40.29 39.81
N ARG A 68 -10.82 40.49 39.54
CA ARG A 68 -11.76 39.43 39.22
C ARG A 68 -12.16 39.50 37.75
N VAL A 69 -12.07 38.37 37.05
CA VAL A 69 -12.55 38.23 35.67
C VAL A 69 -13.65 37.18 35.65
N ASP A 70 -14.86 37.60 35.30
CA ASP A 70 -15.99 36.70 35.09
C ASP A 70 -15.86 36.02 33.71
N ILE A 71 -15.86 34.69 33.73
CA ILE A 71 -15.75 33.83 32.55
C ILE A 71 -17.14 33.71 31.92
N ASP A 72 -17.26 34.16 30.68
CA ASP A 72 -18.43 33.86 29.84
C ASP A 72 -18.38 32.37 29.45
N PRO A 73 -19.30 31.53 29.95
CA PRO A 73 -19.30 30.10 29.64
C PRO A 73 -19.56 29.83 28.16
N LEU A 74 -20.39 30.64 27.52
CA LEU A 74 -20.71 30.52 26.10
C LEU A 74 -19.49 30.88 25.23
N HIS A 75 -18.73 31.90 25.63
CA HIS A 75 -17.43 32.20 25.00
C HIS A 75 -16.44 31.04 25.13
N THR A 76 -16.38 30.40 26.30
CA THR A 76 -15.51 29.24 26.54
C THR A 76 -15.92 28.03 25.68
N ILE A 77 -17.22 27.78 25.55
CA ILE A 77 -17.77 26.75 24.68
C ILE A 77 -17.41 27.01 23.22
N ARG A 78 -17.68 28.23 22.72
CA ARG A 78 -17.33 28.64 21.34
C ARG A 78 -15.85 28.46 21.06
N ARG A 79 -14.98 28.86 21.99
CA ARG A 79 -13.54 28.69 21.86
C ARG A 79 -13.12 27.23 21.78
N ARG A 80 -13.64 26.36 22.65
CA ARG A 80 -13.33 24.92 22.58
C ARG A 80 -13.84 24.33 21.27
N LEU A 81 -15.04 24.69 20.81
CA LEU A 81 -15.56 24.26 19.51
C LEU A 81 -14.65 24.71 18.35
N GLN A 82 -14.10 25.94 18.38
CA GLN A 82 -13.15 26.42 17.36
C GLN A 82 -11.84 25.62 17.32
N THR A 83 -11.46 24.93 18.40
CA THR A 83 -10.29 24.04 18.39
C THR A 83 -10.58 22.67 17.79
N LEU A 84 -11.86 22.33 17.61
CA LEU A 84 -12.31 21.05 17.07
C LEU A 84 -12.77 21.24 15.62
N ASP A 85 -12.09 20.56 14.69
CA ASP A 85 -12.49 20.55 13.28
C ASP A 85 -13.68 19.60 13.06
N LEU A 86 -14.85 20.07 13.49
CA LEU A 86 -16.15 19.39 13.46
C LEU A 86 -17.18 20.25 12.72
N GLU A 87 -18.01 19.60 11.91
CA GLU A 87 -19.14 20.25 11.23
C GLU A 87 -20.43 19.50 11.54
N MET A 88 -21.48 20.22 11.95
CA MET A 88 -22.82 19.62 12.10
C MET A 88 -23.48 19.50 10.72
N ARG A 89 -23.73 18.27 10.29
CA ARG A 89 -24.31 17.97 8.97
C ARG A 89 -25.80 17.69 9.02
N TYR A 90 -26.30 17.27 10.18
CA TYR A 90 -27.71 17.00 10.40
C TYR A 90 -28.06 17.19 11.88
N SER A 91 -29.30 17.59 12.14
CA SER A 91 -29.84 17.75 13.48
C SER A 91 -31.34 17.46 13.47
N GLU A 92 -31.80 16.69 14.45
CA GLU A 92 -33.20 16.51 14.82
C GLU A 92 -33.31 16.41 16.36
N PRO A 93 -34.52 16.44 16.94
CA PRO A 93 -34.68 16.38 18.40
C PRO A 93 -33.93 15.21 19.07
N GLY A 94 -32.80 15.55 19.70
CA GLY A 94 -31.94 14.62 20.43
C GLY A 94 -31.07 13.69 19.59
N MET A 95 -30.85 14.01 18.32
CA MET A 95 -29.85 13.36 17.49
C MET A 95 -29.18 14.37 16.56
N VAL A 96 -27.86 14.32 16.46
CA VAL A 96 -27.08 15.07 15.48
C VAL A 96 -26.15 14.13 14.72
N VAL A 97 -25.76 14.54 13.52
CA VAL A 97 -24.66 13.91 12.77
C VAL A 97 -23.54 14.91 12.59
N LEU A 98 -22.37 14.60 13.14
CA LEU A 98 -21.18 15.42 13.08
C LEU A 98 -20.19 14.83 12.08
N LEU A 99 -19.64 15.66 11.20
CA LEU A 99 -18.50 15.31 10.35
C LEU A 99 -17.21 15.66 11.07
N LYS A 100 -16.42 14.64 11.44
CA LYS A 100 -15.13 14.81 12.12
C LYS A 100 -13.97 14.76 11.15
N ALA A 101 -13.02 15.67 11.34
CA ALA A 101 -11.68 15.53 10.77
C ALA A 101 -10.87 14.41 11.45
N PRO A 102 -9.83 13.88 10.79
CA PRO A 102 -8.85 13.02 11.45
C PRO A 102 -8.19 13.72 12.63
N GLY A 103 -7.96 13.01 13.74
CA GLY A 103 -7.30 13.52 14.94
C GLY A 103 -8.23 13.79 16.12
N ILE A 104 -9.54 13.77 15.92
CA ILE A 104 -10.52 14.07 16.98
C ILE A 104 -10.90 12.80 17.74
N ASN A 105 -10.88 12.85 19.08
CA ASN A 105 -11.24 11.74 19.95
C ASN A 105 -12.75 11.70 20.22
N LEU A 106 -13.27 10.53 20.58
CA LEU A 106 -14.70 10.34 20.86
C LEU A 106 -15.27 11.28 21.94
N PRO A 107 -14.59 11.49 23.09
CA PRO A 107 -15.14 12.36 24.14
C PRO A 107 -15.31 13.82 23.70
N ASP A 108 -14.45 14.30 22.78
CA ASP A 108 -14.58 15.66 22.23
C ASP A 108 -15.80 15.78 21.32
N ILE A 109 -16.15 14.71 20.58
CA ILE A 109 -17.35 14.64 19.72
C ILE A 109 -18.61 14.60 20.58
N GLU A 110 -18.62 13.75 21.61
CA GLU A 110 -19.71 13.61 22.58
C GLU A 110 -19.99 14.90 23.34
N TRP A 111 -18.95 15.66 23.67
CA TRP A 111 -19.06 16.99 24.26
C TRP A 111 -19.51 18.06 23.23
N ALA A 112 -19.02 17.99 21.99
CA ALA A 112 -19.29 19.01 20.97
C ALA A 112 -20.74 19.02 20.49
N ALA A 113 -21.41 17.87 20.39
CA ALA A 113 -22.80 17.77 19.94
C ALA A 113 -23.77 18.68 20.73
N PRO A 114 -23.89 18.58 22.06
CA PRO A 114 -24.72 19.47 22.87
C PRO A 114 -24.19 20.91 22.88
N ALA A 115 -22.87 21.10 22.88
CA ALA A 115 -22.26 22.43 22.85
C ALA A 115 -22.65 23.23 21.59
N LEU A 116 -22.66 22.60 20.41
CA LEU A 116 -23.09 23.24 19.17
C LEU A 116 -24.58 23.63 19.21
N GLN A 117 -25.42 22.81 19.85
CA GLN A 117 -26.85 23.12 20.03
C GLN A 117 -27.05 24.32 20.97
N ILE A 118 -26.29 24.41 22.06
CA ILE A 118 -26.31 25.56 22.98
C ILE A 118 -25.92 26.84 22.25
N VAL A 119 -24.82 26.80 21.49
CA VAL A 119 -24.36 27.96 20.71
C VAL A 119 -25.39 28.37 19.66
N ALA A 120 -25.94 27.40 18.91
CA ALA A 120 -26.95 27.68 17.89
C ALA A 120 -28.23 28.31 18.48
N ARG A 121 -28.70 27.85 19.64
CA ARG A 121 -29.84 28.45 20.35
C ARG A 121 -29.54 29.88 20.78
N ALA A 122 -28.40 30.09 21.43
CA ALA A 122 -27.98 31.42 21.87
C ALA A 122 -27.77 32.42 20.72
N ASP A 123 -27.39 31.95 19.53
CA ASP A 123 -27.27 32.79 18.33
C ASP A 123 -28.64 33.08 17.68
N SER A 124 -29.65 32.24 17.91
CA SER A 124 -31.00 32.34 17.32
C SER A 124 -32.02 33.08 18.21
N GLU A 125 -31.87 33.02 19.54
CA GLU A 125 -32.79 33.61 20.49
C GLU A 125 -32.35 35.05 20.86
N MET A 126 -33.11 36.05 20.40
CA MET A 126 -33.09 37.41 21.01
C MET A 126 -33.87 37.40 22.34
N SER A 127 -33.51 36.50 23.26
CA SER A 127 -34.20 36.32 24.54
C SER A 127 -33.47 37.04 25.67
N ASP A 128 -34.23 37.69 26.56
CA ASP A 128 -33.72 38.37 27.77
C ASP A 128 -33.26 37.39 28.88
N THR A 129 -33.46 36.08 28.70
CA THR A 129 -33.01 35.05 29.67
C THR A 129 -31.63 34.50 29.31
N GLU A 130 -30.72 34.47 30.28
CA GLU A 130 -29.40 33.85 30.09
C GLU A 130 -29.55 32.38 29.65
N PRO A 131 -28.86 31.96 28.57
CA PRO A 131 -28.95 30.60 28.08
C PRO A 131 -28.33 29.60 29.06
N ASP A 132 -28.94 28.43 29.22
CA ASP A 132 -28.32 27.32 29.94
C ASP A 132 -27.05 26.88 29.18
N THR A 133 -25.91 27.05 29.86
CA THR A 133 -24.57 26.79 29.31
C THR A 133 -23.96 25.50 29.84
N GLU A 134 -24.71 24.69 30.60
CA GLU A 134 -24.24 23.39 31.06
C GLU A 134 -24.13 22.39 29.90
N VAL A 135 -22.90 22.01 29.54
CA VAL A 135 -22.67 21.01 28.48
C VAL A 135 -22.64 19.61 29.08
N LYS A 136 -23.75 18.87 28.95
CA LYS A 136 -23.82 17.44 29.30
C LYS A 136 -23.49 16.59 28.09
N PRO A 137 -22.37 15.82 28.08
CA PRO A 137 -21.98 15.01 26.93
C PRO A 137 -23.08 14.07 26.46
N TRP A 138 -23.24 13.98 25.15
CA TRP A 138 -24.15 13.05 24.49
C TRP A 138 -23.44 11.72 24.20
N PHE A 139 -24.15 10.75 23.65
CA PHE A 139 -23.64 9.40 23.37
C PHE A 139 -23.35 9.23 21.89
N ALA A 140 -22.09 8.93 21.54
CA ALA A 140 -21.77 8.58 20.16
C ALA A 140 -22.22 7.14 19.84
N VAL A 141 -22.84 6.96 18.67
CA VAL A 141 -23.36 5.64 18.25
C VAL A 141 -22.28 4.84 17.51
N ASN A 142 -21.74 5.36 16.42
CA ASN A 142 -20.69 4.69 15.64
C ASN A 142 -19.29 5.13 16.07
N ARG A 143 -18.42 4.18 16.46
CA ARG A 143 -17.12 4.44 17.12
C ARG A 143 -15.92 4.47 16.16
N VAL A 144 -15.92 5.40 15.22
CA VAL A 144 -14.85 5.48 14.21
C VAL A 144 -13.52 5.95 14.81
N GLU A 145 -12.40 5.32 14.41
CA GLU A 145 -11.09 5.62 15.00
C GLU A 145 -10.67 7.08 14.79
N LYS A 146 -9.82 7.57 15.70
CA LYS A 146 -9.27 8.92 15.69
C LYS A 146 -8.72 9.34 14.32
N GLY A 147 -7.98 8.44 13.64
CA GLY A 147 -7.27 8.74 12.39
C GLY A 147 -8.13 8.79 11.11
N VAL A 148 -9.44 8.54 11.19
CA VAL A 148 -10.32 8.41 10.02
C VAL A 148 -11.30 9.58 9.95
N ARG A 149 -11.50 10.19 8.78
CA ARG A 149 -12.56 11.21 8.60
C ARG A 149 -13.91 10.52 8.53
N SER A 150 -14.89 10.97 9.31
CA SER A 150 -16.19 10.27 9.36
C SER A 150 -17.35 11.14 9.78
N LEU A 151 -18.53 10.78 9.30
CA LEU A 151 -19.80 11.14 9.93
C LEU A 151 -19.99 10.29 11.20
N VAL A 152 -20.40 10.93 12.29
CA VAL A 152 -20.65 10.30 13.59
C VAL A 152 -22.03 10.71 14.07
N ILE A 153 -22.86 9.72 14.34
CA ILE A 153 -24.19 9.90 14.91
C ILE A 153 -24.03 10.06 16.42
N VAL A 154 -24.62 11.12 16.98
CA VAL A 154 -24.54 11.43 18.40
C VAL A 154 -25.95 11.71 18.91
N VAL A 155 -26.33 11.09 20.03
CA VAL A 155 -27.69 11.13 20.58
C VAL A 155 -27.70 11.54 22.05
N ASP A 156 -28.77 12.20 22.49
CA ASP A 156 -28.87 12.80 23.82
C ASP A 156 -29.16 11.80 24.97
N SER A 157 -29.51 10.56 24.66
CA SER A 157 -29.84 9.54 25.66
C SER A 157 -29.35 8.14 25.32
N ALA A 158 -29.11 7.34 26.35
CA ALA A 158 -28.71 5.93 26.22
C ALA A 158 -29.80 5.09 25.51
N ASP A 159 -31.08 5.42 25.70
CA ASP A 159 -32.19 4.72 25.02
C ASP A 159 -32.14 4.93 23.51
N LYS A 160 -31.91 6.17 23.07
CA LYS A 160 -31.73 6.49 21.64
C LYS A 160 -30.46 5.85 21.08
N GLN A 161 -29.39 5.77 21.87
CA GLN A 161 -28.17 5.07 21.47
C GLN A 161 -28.45 3.58 21.24
N GLY A 162 -29.18 2.93 22.16
CA GLY A 162 -29.62 1.55 22.03
C GLY A 162 -30.52 1.32 20.82
N ALA A 163 -31.44 2.23 20.53
CA ALA A 163 -32.30 2.17 19.34
C ALA A 163 -31.48 2.25 18.03
N MET A 164 -30.54 3.20 17.95
CA MET A 164 -29.68 3.35 16.78
C MET A 164 -28.73 2.17 16.59
N LEU A 165 -28.19 1.62 17.67
CA LEU A 165 -27.39 0.39 17.63
C LEU A 165 -28.21 -0.80 17.10
N LYS A 166 -29.49 -0.92 17.47
CA LYS A 166 -30.38 -1.94 16.88
C LYS A 166 -30.58 -1.73 15.38
N TYR A 167 -30.68 -0.49 14.91
CA TYR A 167 -30.74 -0.21 13.46
C TYR A 167 -29.43 -0.53 12.74
N ILE A 168 -28.27 -0.23 13.32
CA ILE A 168 -26.96 -0.63 12.78
C ILE A 168 -26.87 -2.16 12.71
N ASN A 169 -27.22 -2.85 13.79
CA ASN A 169 -27.18 -4.31 13.89
C ASN A 169 -28.30 -5.03 13.11
N SER A 170 -29.21 -4.31 12.47
CA SER A 170 -30.21 -4.87 11.55
C SER A 170 -29.95 -4.44 10.10
N GLY A 171 -28.83 -3.77 9.82
CA GLY A 171 -28.49 -3.28 8.49
C GLY A 171 -29.35 -2.11 8.00
N ARG A 172 -30.16 -1.51 8.89
CA ARG A 172 -31.00 -0.34 8.56
C ARG A 172 -30.24 0.98 8.55
N VAL A 173 -29.01 0.98 9.05
CA VAL A 173 -28.06 2.08 8.88
C VAL A 173 -27.00 1.65 7.88
N LEU A 174 -26.87 2.43 6.81
CA LEU A 174 -25.91 2.20 5.73
C LEU A 174 -24.84 3.28 5.76
N PHE A 175 -23.59 2.86 5.70
CA PHE A 175 -22.44 3.75 5.65
C PHE A 175 -21.87 3.77 4.23
N ARG A 176 -21.76 4.95 3.62
CA ARG A 176 -21.02 5.11 2.37
C ARG A 176 -19.57 5.45 2.68
N ILE A 177 -18.66 4.73 2.04
CA ILE A 177 -17.22 4.85 2.25
C ILE A 177 -16.51 5.19 0.95
N CYS A 178 -15.35 5.82 1.07
CA CYS A 178 -14.40 6.02 -0.01
C CYS A 178 -13.00 5.72 0.52
N ALA A 179 -12.25 4.89 -0.20
CA ALA A 179 -10.90 4.49 0.18
C ALA A 179 -9.96 4.45 -1.03
N LEU A 180 -8.67 4.69 -0.77
CA LEU A 180 -7.61 4.43 -1.75
C LEU A 180 -6.90 3.14 -1.36
N CYS A 181 -6.88 2.18 -2.28
CA CYS A 181 -6.36 0.84 -2.08
C CYS A 181 -5.17 0.56 -2.99
N HIS A 182 -4.26 -0.31 -2.54
CA HIS A 182 -3.20 -0.86 -3.38
C HIS A 182 -3.77 -1.87 -4.37
N GLY A 183 -3.09 -2.00 -5.51
CA GLY A 183 -3.44 -2.94 -6.56
C GLY A 183 -4.51 -2.39 -7.51
N SER A 184 -4.78 -3.17 -8.56
CA SER A 184 -5.90 -2.93 -9.47
C SER A 184 -7.05 -3.81 -9.00
N VAL A 185 -7.91 -3.27 -8.16
CA VAL A 185 -9.06 -4.00 -7.62
C VAL A 185 -9.88 -4.61 -8.76
N ASP A 186 -9.98 -5.93 -8.78
CA ASP A 186 -10.85 -6.65 -9.71
C ASP A 186 -12.27 -6.66 -9.14
N GLN A 187 -13.19 -6.00 -9.86
CA GLN A 187 -14.59 -5.91 -9.46
C GLN A 187 -15.26 -7.30 -9.36
N ARG A 188 -14.88 -8.27 -10.22
CA ARG A 188 -15.49 -9.60 -10.22
C ARG A 188 -15.12 -10.39 -8.97
N ALA A 189 -13.86 -10.34 -8.56
CA ALA A 189 -13.37 -11.01 -7.36
C ALA A 189 -14.04 -10.47 -6.08
N VAL A 190 -14.27 -9.16 -6.02
CA VAL A 190 -14.99 -8.50 -4.91
C VAL A 190 -16.46 -8.93 -4.86
N ASP A 191 -17.13 -9.01 -6.02
CA ASP A 191 -18.54 -9.41 -6.11
C ASP A 191 -18.73 -10.92 -5.76
N GLU A 192 -17.80 -11.78 -6.20
CA GLU A 192 -17.82 -13.24 -5.93
C GLU A 192 -17.54 -13.59 -4.47
N SER A 193 -16.56 -12.92 -3.84
CA SER A 193 -16.25 -13.06 -2.40
C SER A 193 -17.46 -12.74 -1.52
N THR A 194 -18.16 -11.65 -1.83
CA THR A 194 -19.37 -11.22 -1.11
C THR A 194 -20.47 -12.29 -1.19
N THR A 195 -20.53 -13.02 -2.30
CA THR A 195 -21.52 -14.09 -2.54
C THR A 195 -21.16 -15.41 -1.83
N GLN A 196 -19.88 -15.69 -1.63
CA GLN A 196 -19.42 -16.94 -1.00
C GLN A 196 -19.51 -16.89 0.53
N SER A 197 -19.20 -15.74 1.15
CA SER A 197 -19.42 -15.52 2.58
C SER A 197 -20.91 -15.64 2.97
N MET A 198 -21.84 -15.25 2.08
CA MET A 198 -23.29 -15.37 2.29
C MET A 198 -23.78 -16.81 2.46
N LYS A 199 -23.15 -17.74 1.75
CA LYS A 199 -23.51 -19.17 1.83
C LYS A 199 -23.02 -19.80 3.14
N GLU A 200 -21.86 -19.37 3.64
CA GLU A 200 -21.27 -19.88 4.87
C GLU A 200 -21.91 -19.30 6.14
N ALA A 201 -22.23 -18.00 6.15
CA ALA A 201 -22.87 -17.33 7.28
C ALA A 201 -24.31 -17.82 7.54
N ALA A 202 -25.07 -18.10 6.48
CA ALA A 202 -26.42 -18.67 6.58
C ALA A 202 -26.43 -20.07 7.25
N SER A 203 -25.30 -20.78 7.27
CA SER A 203 -25.16 -22.12 7.86
C SER A 203 -24.79 -22.13 9.36
N LYS A 204 -24.41 -21.00 9.96
CA LYS A 204 -23.81 -20.91 11.31
C LYS A 204 -24.57 -20.05 12.32
N VAL A 205 -25.85 -19.75 12.10
CA VAL A 205 -26.66 -18.98 13.07
C VAL A 205 -27.00 -19.86 14.29
N VAL A 206 -26.20 -19.75 15.35
CA VAL A 206 -26.53 -20.25 16.70
C VAL A 206 -26.92 -19.05 17.57
N GLN A 207 -28.09 -19.11 18.21
CA GLN A 207 -28.58 -18.05 19.09
C GLN A 207 -27.75 -17.99 20.39
N PRO A 208 -27.37 -16.79 20.89
CA PRO A 208 -26.61 -16.70 22.13
C PRO A 208 -27.51 -16.79 23.39
N ASP A 209 -27.03 -17.56 24.37
CA ASP A 209 -27.64 -17.80 25.69
C ASP A 209 -27.60 -16.54 26.59
N PRO A 210 -28.71 -16.14 27.26
CA PRO A 210 -28.79 -14.88 28.01
C PRO A 210 -27.98 -14.80 29.31
N HIS A 211 -27.43 -15.89 29.84
CA HIS A 211 -26.90 -15.91 31.20
C HIS A 211 -25.37 -15.99 31.28
N GLN A 212 -24.69 -14.85 31.13
CA GLN A 212 -23.40 -14.61 31.79
C GLN A 212 -23.07 -13.11 31.75
N GLN A 213 -23.19 -12.45 32.91
CA GLN A 213 -22.68 -11.10 33.17
C GLN A 213 -21.64 -11.18 34.29
N GLN A 214 -20.60 -10.35 34.12
CA GLN A 214 -19.72 -9.73 35.11
C GLN A 214 -18.37 -10.38 35.53
N GLN A 215 -17.38 -9.48 35.52
CA GLN A 215 -16.10 -9.41 36.24
C GLN A 215 -14.88 -10.17 35.69
N GLN A 216 -13.96 -9.42 35.07
CA GLN A 216 -12.59 -9.21 35.60
C GLN A 216 -11.86 -8.11 34.81
N LEU A 217 -11.31 -7.13 35.54
CA LEU A 217 -10.28 -6.21 35.09
C LEU A 217 -8.95 -6.98 35.07
N VAL A 218 -8.29 -7.02 33.92
CA VAL A 218 -6.89 -7.46 33.81
C VAL A 218 -6.14 -6.42 32.98
N GLU A 219 -5.13 -5.83 33.63
CA GLU A 219 -4.15 -4.91 33.04
C GLU A 219 -3.21 -5.65 32.08
N ASP A 220 -2.75 -4.91 31.06
CA ASP A 220 -1.65 -5.21 30.13
C ASP A 220 -1.68 -6.53 29.33
N ILE A 221 -2.22 -6.44 28.09
CA ILE A 221 -2.01 -7.45 27.03
C ILE A 221 -0.94 -6.92 26.05
N PRO A 222 0.17 -7.65 25.82
CA PRO A 222 1.21 -7.25 24.88
C PRO A 222 0.73 -7.30 23.42
N CYS A 223 1.44 -6.56 22.58
CA CYS A 223 1.36 -6.51 21.12
C CYS A 223 1.33 -7.90 20.42
N MET A 224 0.18 -8.54 20.41
CA MET A 224 -0.34 -9.48 19.40
C MET A 224 -1.85 -9.54 19.63
N PHE A 225 -2.58 -8.69 18.92
CA PHE A 225 -4.03 -8.58 19.08
C PHE A 225 -4.69 -9.76 18.35
N ASP A 226 -5.03 -10.82 19.09
CA ASP A 226 -5.94 -11.87 18.60
C ASP A 226 -7.33 -11.24 18.46
N TYR A 227 -7.72 -10.95 17.22
CA TYR A 227 -8.94 -10.23 16.90
C TYR A 227 -10.20 -11.09 17.09
N ASP A 228 -10.08 -12.41 17.00
CA ASP A 228 -11.19 -13.31 17.30
C ASP A 228 -11.48 -13.29 18.80
N LEU A 229 -10.44 -13.14 19.63
CA LEU A 229 -10.57 -12.83 21.05
C LEU A 229 -11.23 -11.47 21.30
N TRP A 230 -10.92 -10.43 20.52
CA TRP A 230 -11.58 -9.11 20.63
C TRP A 230 -13.05 -9.14 20.19
N LEU A 231 -13.39 -9.86 19.11
CA LEU A 231 -14.77 -10.07 18.67
C LEU A 231 -15.56 -10.84 19.74
N GLN A 232 -14.99 -11.89 20.32
CA GLN A 232 -15.56 -12.63 21.45
C GLN A 232 -15.75 -11.72 22.67
N TYR A 233 -14.72 -10.94 23.03
CA TYR A 233 -14.77 -9.98 24.14
C TYR A 233 -15.88 -8.93 23.96
N ASN A 234 -16.08 -8.44 22.73
CA ASN A 234 -17.12 -7.45 22.41
C ASN A 234 -18.47 -8.08 22.01
N ARG A 235 -18.59 -9.42 22.05
CA ARG A 235 -19.77 -10.18 21.59
C ARG A 235 -20.23 -9.80 20.18
N LEU A 236 -19.28 -9.50 19.30
CA LEU A 236 -19.55 -9.22 17.90
C LEU A 236 -19.58 -10.56 17.12
N PRO A 237 -20.53 -10.76 16.18
CA PRO A 237 -20.56 -11.98 15.38
C PRO A 237 -19.24 -12.16 14.60
N PRO A 238 -18.84 -13.41 14.28
CA PRO A 238 -17.73 -13.67 13.35
C PRO A 238 -17.92 -12.82 12.09
N ILE A 239 -16.85 -12.23 11.56
CA ILE A 239 -16.97 -11.26 10.47
C ILE A 239 -17.70 -11.87 9.27
N VAL A 240 -18.86 -11.31 8.95
CA VAL A 240 -19.66 -11.62 7.78
C VAL A 240 -19.40 -10.50 6.76
N PHE A 241 -18.71 -10.80 5.66
CA PHE A 241 -18.38 -9.81 4.62
C PHE A 241 -19.57 -9.48 3.69
N ASP A 242 -20.68 -10.21 3.81
CA ASP A 242 -21.91 -10.17 2.99
C ASP A 242 -22.57 -8.79 2.87
N HIS A 243 -22.20 -7.89 3.76
CA HIS A 243 -22.81 -6.57 3.90
C HIS A 243 -21.88 -5.44 3.49
N ILE A 244 -20.70 -5.77 2.97
CA ILE A 244 -19.77 -4.82 2.36
C ILE A 244 -19.95 -4.92 0.85
N GLN A 245 -20.39 -3.84 0.22
CA GLN A 245 -20.41 -3.70 -1.22
C GLN A 245 -19.39 -2.65 -1.62
N VAL A 246 -18.40 -3.05 -2.41
CA VAL A 246 -17.37 -2.14 -2.91
C VAL A 246 -17.43 -2.09 -4.42
N ARG A 247 -17.36 -0.88 -4.96
CA ARG A 247 -17.26 -0.59 -6.38
C ARG A 247 -15.96 0.16 -6.65
N VAL A 248 -15.25 -0.27 -7.69
CA VAL A 248 -14.08 0.45 -8.18
C VAL A 248 -14.54 1.70 -8.92
N SER A 249 -14.15 2.87 -8.40
CA SER A 249 -14.45 4.18 -8.99
C SER A 249 -13.40 4.55 -10.04
N LYS A 250 -12.12 4.44 -9.69
CA LYS A 250 -10.99 4.74 -10.59
C LYS A 250 -9.80 3.82 -10.32
N VAL A 251 -9.00 3.55 -11.34
CA VAL A 251 -7.72 2.83 -11.21
C VAL A 251 -6.62 3.68 -11.85
N THR A 252 -5.45 3.75 -11.22
CA THR A 252 -4.26 4.39 -11.80
C THR A 252 -3.04 3.51 -11.61
N ARG A 253 -2.02 3.74 -12.44
CA ARG A 253 -0.70 3.16 -12.25
C ARG A 253 0.13 4.06 -11.34
N SER A 254 0.87 3.44 -10.44
CA SER A 254 1.89 4.09 -9.62
C SER A 254 3.24 3.48 -9.94
N SER A 255 4.26 4.32 -10.09
CA SER A 255 5.64 3.87 -10.30
C SER A 255 6.23 3.14 -9.10
N THR A 256 5.63 3.24 -7.91
CA THR A 256 6.17 2.67 -6.67
C THR A 256 5.45 1.41 -6.21
N VAL A 257 4.14 1.31 -6.45
CA VAL A 257 3.30 0.22 -5.93
C VAL A 257 2.49 -0.49 -7.02
N GLY A 258 2.81 -0.24 -8.29
CA GLY A 258 2.16 -0.85 -9.45
C GLY A 258 0.83 -0.18 -9.79
N HIS A 259 -0.20 -0.41 -8.98
CA HIS A 259 -1.53 0.16 -9.19
C HIS A 259 -2.13 0.69 -7.88
N LEU A 260 -3.00 1.69 -8.03
CA LEU A 260 -3.86 2.18 -6.97
C LEU A 260 -5.30 2.25 -7.48
N SER A 261 -6.23 1.76 -6.68
CA SER A 261 -7.66 1.83 -6.94
C SER A 261 -8.34 2.75 -5.95
N LEU A 262 -9.05 3.76 -6.45
CA LEU A 262 -10.04 4.49 -5.67
C LEU A 262 -11.31 3.65 -5.65
N VAL A 263 -11.73 3.25 -4.46
CA VAL A 263 -12.94 2.45 -4.26
C VAL A 263 -13.97 3.25 -3.49
N GLU A 264 -15.23 3.07 -3.88
CA GLU A 264 -16.40 3.60 -3.20
C GLU A 264 -17.28 2.43 -2.81
N GLY A 265 -17.91 2.48 -1.64
CA GLY A 265 -18.68 1.34 -1.17
C GLY A 265 -19.80 1.72 -0.24
N THR A 266 -20.70 0.77 -0.04
CA THR A 266 -21.73 0.83 0.98
C THR A 266 -21.51 -0.32 1.94
N VAL A 267 -21.61 -0.03 3.23
CA VAL A 267 -21.51 -1.05 4.27
C VAL A 267 -22.76 -1.04 5.14
N ALA A 268 -23.43 -2.19 5.22
CA ALA A 268 -24.45 -2.49 6.21
C ALA A 268 -23.82 -3.35 7.32
N TYR A 269 -24.35 -3.30 8.54
CA TYR A 269 -23.89 -4.11 9.68
C TYR A 269 -22.51 -3.73 10.28
N ALA A 270 -22.48 -3.62 11.61
CA ALA A 270 -21.32 -3.64 12.52
C ALA A 270 -19.93 -3.10 12.07
N VAL A 271 -19.83 -2.05 11.25
CA VAL A 271 -18.57 -1.28 11.10
C VAL A 271 -18.54 -0.16 12.12
N ASN A 272 -18.57 -0.53 13.40
CA ASN A 272 -18.24 0.40 14.47
C ASN A 272 -16.76 0.78 14.47
N SER A 273 -15.96 0.24 13.54
CA SER A 273 -14.53 0.49 13.41
C SER A 273 -14.11 0.33 11.95
N SER A 274 -13.28 1.23 11.43
CA SER A 274 -12.73 1.10 10.07
C SER A 274 -11.89 -0.16 9.86
N LEU A 275 -11.48 -0.80 10.96
CA LEU A 275 -10.73 -2.05 10.97
C LEU A 275 -11.39 -3.16 10.15
N VAL A 276 -12.72 -3.30 10.19
CA VAL A 276 -13.44 -4.33 9.44
C VAL A 276 -13.22 -4.13 7.93
N LEU A 277 -13.34 -2.89 7.46
CA LEU A 277 -13.12 -2.56 6.05
C LEU A 277 -11.65 -2.69 5.65
N ARG A 278 -10.72 -2.27 6.52
CA ARG A 278 -9.27 -2.46 6.29
C ARG A 278 -8.92 -3.94 6.14
N ARG A 279 -9.46 -4.81 7.01
CA ARG A 279 -9.27 -6.26 6.94
C ARG A 279 -9.89 -6.87 5.69
N TYR A 280 -11.13 -6.53 5.36
CA TYR A 280 -11.80 -6.99 4.14
C TYR A 280 -10.94 -6.70 2.90
N MET A 281 -10.52 -5.45 2.73
CA MET A 281 -9.69 -5.04 1.60
C MET A 281 -8.31 -5.72 1.61
N TYR A 282 -7.73 -5.96 2.79
CA TYR A 282 -6.46 -6.68 2.92
C TYR A 282 -6.58 -8.16 2.52
N GLU A 283 -7.63 -8.86 2.96
CA GLU A 283 -7.88 -10.26 2.63
C GLU A 283 -8.21 -10.45 1.14
N MET A 284 -8.84 -9.45 0.52
CA MET A 284 -9.03 -9.42 -0.95
C MET A 284 -7.74 -9.12 -1.73
N GLY A 285 -6.60 -8.91 -1.06
CA GLY A 285 -5.32 -8.59 -1.70
C GLY A 285 -5.15 -7.12 -2.11
N TYR A 286 -6.09 -6.25 -1.71
CA TYR A 286 -6.14 -4.83 -2.08
C TYR A 286 -6.10 -3.90 -0.85
N PRO A 287 -5.05 -3.97 -0.01
CA PRO A 287 -5.03 -3.28 1.28
C PRO A 287 -5.20 -1.76 1.12
N ILE A 288 -5.89 -1.14 2.07
CA ILE A 288 -6.07 0.33 2.12
C ILE A 288 -4.70 1.00 2.33
N VAL A 289 -4.48 2.14 1.68
CA VAL A 289 -3.26 2.93 1.86
C VAL A 289 -3.25 3.56 3.27
N GLY A 290 -2.25 3.23 4.08
CA GLY A 290 -2.11 3.73 5.47
C GLY A 290 -1.09 2.93 6.28
N THR A 291 -0.79 3.36 7.51
CA THR A 291 0.15 2.63 8.40
C THR A 291 -0.55 1.85 9.52
N GLN A 292 -1.88 1.84 9.54
CA GLN A 292 -2.66 1.11 10.53
C GLN A 292 -2.66 -0.39 10.21
N ASN A 293 -3.11 -1.23 11.15
CA ASN A 293 -3.23 -2.68 10.93
C ASN A 293 -4.06 -3.00 9.67
N HIS A 294 -3.70 -4.05 8.94
CA HIS A 294 -4.36 -4.41 7.67
C HIS A 294 -4.41 -3.27 6.64
N SER A 295 -3.43 -2.37 6.69
CA SER A 295 -3.20 -1.32 5.69
C SER A 295 -1.74 -1.35 5.27
N ARG A 296 -1.45 -0.81 4.08
CA ARG A 296 -0.11 -0.77 3.53
C ARG A 296 0.30 0.67 3.25
N PRO A 297 1.48 1.15 3.72
CA PRO A 297 1.90 2.51 3.46
C PRO A 297 2.26 2.71 1.98
N LEU A 298 2.10 3.94 1.51
CA LEU A 298 2.62 4.36 0.21
C LEU A 298 4.06 4.88 0.40
N PRO A 299 5.06 4.40 -0.38
CA PRO A 299 6.43 4.90 -0.30
C PRO A 299 6.49 6.42 -0.50
N ASN A 300 7.33 7.11 0.28
CA ASN A 300 7.50 8.58 0.24
C ASN A 300 6.25 9.41 0.57
N HIS A 301 5.16 8.80 1.04
CA HIS A 301 4.00 9.51 1.56
C HIS A 301 4.17 9.80 3.06
N ARG A 302 4.27 11.08 3.43
CA ARG A 302 4.55 11.49 4.82
C ARG A 302 3.41 11.22 5.79
N ASP A 303 2.18 11.23 5.29
CA ASP A 303 1.01 11.10 6.15
C ASP A 303 0.70 9.63 6.41
N LYS A 304 0.56 9.30 7.69
CA LYS A 304 0.41 7.94 8.20
C LYS A 304 -1.06 7.54 8.41
N GLY A 305 -2.00 8.46 8.22
CA GLY A 305 -3.44 8.21 8.32
C GLY A 305 -3.93 7.24 7.25
N ALA A 306 -4.95 6.45 7.58
CA ALA A 306 -5.64 5.62 6.60
C ALA A 306 -6.28 6.55 5.56
N LEU A 307 -6.02 6.29 4.27
CA LEU A 307 -6.72 6.93 3.17
C LEU A 307 -8.08 6.23 2.99
N LEU A 308 -8.93 6.50 3.97
CA LEU A 308 -10.29 5.99 4.09
C LEU A 308 -11.14 7.07 4.74
N ALA A 309 -12.37 7.26 4.24
CA ALA A 309 -13.34 8.17 4.80
C ALA A 309 -14.75 7.61 4.71
N PHE A 310 -15.57 7.91 5.72
CA PHE A 310 -17.01 7.73 5.68
C PHE A 310 -17.66 8.99 5.13
N VAL A 311 -18.18 8.91 3.91
CA VAL A 311 -18.69 10.03 3.10
C VAL A 311 -20.21 10.10 3.10
N GLY A 312 -20.90 9.13 3.70
CA GLY A 312 -22.34 9.22 3.86
C GLY A 312 -22.91 8.26 4.90
N ILE A 313 -24.08 8.61 5.44
CA ILE A 313 -24.89 7.77 6.31
C ILE A 313 -26.32 7.83 5.82
N THR A 314 -26.94 6.67 5.62
CA THR A 314 -28.39 6.53 5.46
C THR A 314 -28.92 5.85 6.71
N MET A 315 -29.91 6.43 7.38
CA MET A 315 -30.44 5.92 8.65
C MET A 315 -31.92 6.27 8.82
N PRO A 316 -32.69 5.52 9.64
CA PRO A 316 -34.03 5.93 10.02
C PRO A 316 -34.00 7.23 10.86
N SER A 317 -35.00 8.09 10.71
CA SER A 317 -35.20 9.20 11.65
C SER A 317 -35.74 8.66 12.98
N LEU A 318 -35.23 9.18 14.10
CA LEU A 318 -35.78 8.93 15.43
C LEU A 318 -36.98 9.83 15.71
N ALA A 319 -37.03 11.02 15.11
CA ALA A 319 -38.13 11.97 15.26
C ALA A 319 -39.34 11.67 14.36
N ARG A 320 -39.11 11.08 13.18
CA ARG A 320 -40.14 10.87 12.13
C ARG A 320 -40.23 9.40 11.74
N SER A 321 -41.21 8.71 12.30
CA SER A 321 -41.42 7.28 12.06
C SER A 321 -41.64 6.99 10.56
N GLY A 322 -40.92 6.01 10.03
CA GLY A 322 -41.01 5.60 8.62
C GLY A 322 -40.14 6.41 7.65
N GLU A 323 -39.56 7.53 8.07
CA GLU A 323 -38.66 8.34 7.23
C GLU A 323 -37.20 7.87 7.33
N SER A 324 -36.47 7.99 6.23
CA SER A 324 -35.02 7.78 6.16
C SER A 324 -34.30 9.09 5.92
N VAL A 325 -33.25 9.32 6.69
CA VAL A 325 -32.35 10.46 6.60
C VAL A 325 -31.11 10.04 5.84
N VAL A 326 -30.72 10.83 4.83
CA VAL A 326 -29.46 10.65 4.10
C VAL A 326 -28.57 11.85 4.37
N VAL A 327 -27.44 11.60 5.03
CA VAL A 327 -26.41 12.60 5.29
C VAL A 327 -25.21 12.30 4.41
N SER A 328 -24.69 13.32 3.73
CA SER A 328 -23.53 13.20 2.83
C SER A 328 -22.45 14.20 3.21
N ALA A 329 -21.21 13.79 2.97
CA ALA A 329 -20.01 14.61 3.06
C ALA A 329 -19.19 14.46 1.78
N ASP A 330 -18.46 15.50 1.42
CA ASP A 330 -17.59 15.45 0.26
C ASP A 330 -16.43 14.46 0.46
N ILE A 331 -15.99 13.85 -0.63
CA ILE A 331 -14.79 13.02 -0.63
C ILE A 331 -13.61 13.91 -0.24
N PRO A 332 -12.80 13.52 0.76
CA PRO A 332 -11.67 14.34 1.19
C PRO A 332 -10.73 14.65 0.02
N PRO A 333 -10.36 15.93 -0.22
CA PRO A 333 -9.44 16.29 -1.29
C PRO A 333 -8.13 15.52 -1.23
N LYS A 334 -7.69 15.16 -0.01
CA LYS A 334 -6.49 14.35 0.24
C LYS A 334 -6.51 13.01 -0.50
N LEU A 335 -7.63 12.28 -0.50
CA LEU A 335 -7.77 10.98 -1.19
C LEU A 335 -7.54 11.14 -2.70
N LEU A 336 -8.20 12.12 -3.30
CA LEU A 336 -8.08 12.43 -4.74
C LEU A 336 -6.69 12.96 -5.07
N SER A 337 -6.14 13.86 -4.26
CA SER A 337 -4.82 14.46 -4.50
C SER A 337 -3.70 13.43 -4.50
N VAL A 338 -3.75 12.42 -3.62
CA VAL A 338 -2.77 11.32 -3.62
C VAL A 338 -2.91 10.48 -4.87
N TYR A 339 -4.14 10.11 -5.25
CA TYR A 339 -4.41 9.37 -6.48
C TYR A 339 -3.89 10.12 -7.73
N GLU A 340 -4.25 11.40 -7.86
CA GLU A 340 -3.87 12.25 -9.00
C GLU A 340 -2.36 12.49 -9.06
N ARG A 341 -1.72 12.67 -7.91
CA ARG A 341 -0.27 12.83 -7.82
C ARG A 341 0.46 11.59 -8.32
N GLU A 342 0.05 10.39 -7.90
CA GLU A 342 0.64 9.13 -8.36
C GLU A 342 0.42 8.93 -9.87
N ALA A 343 -0.79 9.21 -10.36
CA ALA A 343 -1.10 9.18 -11.79
C ALA A 343 -0.22 10.15 -12.59
N LYS A 344 -0.03 11.38 -12.08
CA LYS A 344 0.80 12.41 -12.71
C LYS A 344 2.26 12.00 -12.74
N PHE A 345 2.82 11.49 -11.64
CA PHE A 345 4.20 11.03 -11.61
C PHE A 345 4.45 9.89 -12.58
N TYR A 346 3.53 8.93 -12.65
CA TYR A 346 3.60 7.85 -13.64
C TYR A 346 3.55 8.40 -15.06
N GLY A 347 2.62 9.32 -15.35
CA GLY A 347 2.48 9.95 -16.66
C GLY A 347 3.70 10.78 -17.07
N GLN A 348 4.26 11.58 -16.17
CA GLN A 348 5.49 12.36 -16.42
C GLN A 348 6.68 11.45 -16.68
N ARG A 349 6.81 10.36 -15.93
CA ARG A 349 7.85 9.38 -16.14
C ARG A 349 7.71 8.72 -17.53
N ARG A 350 6.50 8.30 -17.90
CA ARG A 350 6.19 7.74 -19.24
C ARG A 350 6.44 8.74 -20.37
N GLN A 351 6.13 10.02 -20.16
CA GLN A 351 6.39 11.07 -21.14
C GLN A 351 7.90 11.29 -21.31
N LYS A 352 8.65 11.33 -20.20
CA LYS A 352 10.12 11.41 -20.24
C LYS A 352 10.73 10.19 -20.95
N GLU A 353 10.25 8.99 -20.66
CA GLU A 353 10.65 7.76 -21.36
C GLU A 353 10.34 7.84 -22.87
N ARG A 354 9.15 8.35 -23.26
CA ARG A 354 8.79 8.55 -24.69
C ARG A 354 9.66 9.60 -25.37
N ASP A 355 9.97 10.70 -24.68
CA ASP A 355 10.79 11.77 -25.23
C ASP A 355 12.26 11.34 -25.36
N GLU A 356 12.76 10.53 -24.43
CA GLU A 356 14.06 9.87 -24.53
C GLU A 356 14.11 8.86 -25.68
N LEU A 357 13.08 8.01 -25.83
CA LEU A 357 12.94 7.11 -26.97
C LEU A 357 12.92 7.85 -28.31
N ARG A 358 12.21 8.98 -28.40
CA ARG A 358 12.20 9.84 -29.60
C ARG A 358 13.56 10.45 -29.91
N LYS A 359 14.31 10.87 -28.89
CA LYS A 359 15.69 11.36 -29.07
C LYS A 359 16.60 10.27 -29.60
N ILE A 360 16.48 9.05 -29.06
CA ILE A 360 17.24 7.89 -29.53
C ILE A 360 16.85 7.55 -30.98
N GLU A 361 15.57 7.52 -31.31
CA GLU A 361 15.06 7.27 -32.66
C GLU A 361 15.57 8.31 -33.67
N SER A 362 15.62 9.59 -33.28
CA SER A 362 16.19 10.66 -34.10
C SER A 362 17.71 10.57 -34.28
N ALA A 363 18.43 10.05 -33.28
CA ALA A 363 19.87 9.83 -33.35
C ALA A 363 20.23 8.62 -34.23
N ILE A 364 19.38 7.58 -34.23
CA ILE A 364 19.54 6.39 -35.09
C ILE A 364 19.30 6.72 -36.56
N THR A 365 18.41 7.67 -36.87
CA THR A 365 18.09 8.06 -38.26
C THR A 365 19.10 9.01 -38.90
N SER A 366 20.12 9.45 -38.17
CA SER A 366 21.21 10.30 -38.70
C SER A 366 22.58 9.70 -38.37
N PRO A 367 23.11 8.75 -39.16
CA PRO A 367 24.44 8.19 -38.90
C PRO A 367 25.52 9.19 -39.33
N ASP A 368 26.30 9.68 -38.36
CA ASP A 368 27.55 10.41 -38.60
C ASP A 368 28.64 9.38 -39.00
N PRO A 369 29.28 9.46 -40.19
CA PRO A 369 30.13 8.38 -40.71
C PRO A 369 31.51 8.23 -40.04
N SER A 370 31.82 8.94 -38.94
CA SER A 370 33.21 9.11 -38.48
C SER A 370 33.55 8.62 -37.08
N VAL A 371 32.90 7.59 -36.54
CA VAL A 371 33.33 6.98 -35.27
C VAL A 371 33.83 5.55 -35.48
N GLU A 372 35.15 5.41 -35.62
CA GLU A 372 35.86 4.14 -35.53
C GLU A 372 35.62 3.52 -34.14
N SER A 373 34.87 2.41 -34.10
CA SER A 373 34.52 1.70 -32.87
C SER A 373 35.69 0.85 -32.36
N THR A 374 36.41 1.35 -31.36
CA THR A 374 37.22 0.52 -30.46
C THR A 374 36.36 0.09 -29.26
N ALA A 375 35.40 -0.82 -29.48
CA ALA A 375 34.57 -1.39 -28.41
C ALA A 375 35.12 -2.75 -27.97
N CYS A 376 35.66 -2.80 -26.76
CA CYS A 376 36.21 -4.00 -26.13
C CYS A 376 35.07 -4.92 -25.62
N GLY A 377 34.93 -6.12 -26.19
CA GLY A 377 33.88 -7.11 -25.88
C GLY A 377 34.01 -7.80 -24.51
N THR A 378 33.60 -7.10 -23.45
CA THR A 378 33.35 -7.64 -22.11
C THR A 378 31.85 -7.59 -21.80
N PRO A 379 31.30 -8.43 -20.89
CA PRO A 379 29.86 -8.41 -20.55
C PRO A 379 29.35 -7.04 -20.05
N ALA A 380 30.26 -6.20 -19.55
CA ALA A 380 30.00 -4.85 -19.10
C ALA A 380 29.78 -3.85 -20.25
N ALA A 381 30.32 -4.12 -21.45
CA ALA A 381 30.19 -3.25 -22.62
C ALA A 381 28.80 -3.32 -23.28
N GLU A 382 27.99 -4.32 -22.93
CA GLU A 382 26.62 -4.52 -23.46
C GLU A 382 25.53 -3.86 -22.60
N ILE A 383 25.92 -3.20 -21.50
CA ILE A 383 25.01 -2.54 -20.57
C ILE A 383 25.18 -1.03 -20.67
N GLU A 384 24.09 -0.36 -21.01
CA GLU A 384 24.00 1.09 -20.91
C GLU A 384 23.90 1.51 -19.45
N LEU A 385 24.83 2.36 -19.00
CA LEU A 385 24.88 2.90 -17.64
C LEU A 385 24.44 4.36 -17.64
N VAL A 386 23.54 4.72 -16.73
CA VAL A 386 23.12 6.11 -16.49
C VAL A 386 23.47 6.47 -15.05
N GLY A 387 24.42 7.39 -14.89
CA GLY A 387 24.92 7.78 -13.56
C GLY A 387 25.59 6.65 -12.78
N GLY A 388 26.12 5.63 -13.48
CA GLY A 388 26.75 4.45 -12.88
C GLY A 388 25.81 3.27 -12.64
N VAL A 389 24.49 3.44 -12.79
CA VAL A 389 23.51 2.35 -12.61
C VAL A 389 23.02 1.85 -13.97
N PRO A 390 22.84 0.52 -14.18
CA PRO A 390 22.26 -0.02 -15.40
C PRO A 390 20.90 0.59 -15.75
N ALA A 391 20.78 1.12 -16.97
CA ALA A 391 19.57 1.76 -17.48
C ALA A 391 18.34 0.83 -17.40
N ALA A 392 18.53 -0.47 -17.63
CA ALA A 392 17.49 -1.48 -17.57
C ALA A 392 16.90 -1.66 -16.15
N TYR A 393 17.71 -1.49 -15.09
CA TYR A 393 17.20 -1.52 -13.72
C TYR A 393 16.52 -0.22 -13.32
N ILE A 394 16.95 0.91 -13.89
CA ILE A 394 16.25 2.18 -13.71
C ILE A 394 14.87 2.13 -14.34
N SER A 395 14.77 1.63 -15.59
CA SER A 395 13.49 1.48 -16.31
C SER A 395 12.64 0.33 -15.76
N GLY A 396 13.27 -0.67 -15.13
CA GLY A 396 12.65 -1.92 -14.68
C GLY A 396 12.26 -2.85 -15.84
N MET A 397 12.75 -2.58 -17.05
CA MET A 397 12.36 -3.29 -18.28
C MET A 397 13.56 -3.45 -19.23
N LYS A 398 13.63 -4.58 -19.95
CA LYS A 398 14.61 -4.84 -21.00
C LYS A 398 13.94 -5.51 -22.20
N GLN A 399 14.23 -5.01 -23.41
CA GLN A 399 13.86 -5.69 -24.64
C GLN A 399 14.84 -6.83 -24.93
N PHE A 400 14.32 -8.02 -25.24
CA PHE A 400 15.06 -9.22 -25.61
C PHE A 400 14.25 -10.05 -26.61
N CYS A 401 14.88 -10.52 -27.70
CA CYS A 401 14.22 -11.32 -28.75
C CYS A 401 12.89 -10.73 -29.28
N GLY A 402 12.78 -9.40 -29.38
CA GLY A 402 11.55 -8.73 -29.84
C GLY A 402 10.45 -8.57 -28.79
N HIS A 403 10.66 -9.03 -27.55
CA HIS A 403 9.72 -8.93 -26.44
C HIS A 403 10.30 -8.06 -25.31
N VAL A 404 9.42 -7.52 -24.45
CA VAL A 404 9.82 -6.70 -23.30
C VAL A 404 9.65 -7.53 -22.03
N PHE A 405 10.73 -7.65 -21.26
CA PHE A 405 10.76 -8.35 -19.98
C PHE A 405 10.97 -7.36 -18.83
N HIS A 406 10.25 -7.56 -17.74
CA HIS A 406 10.54 -6.97 -16.45
C HIS A 406 11.89 -7.48 -15.92
N VAL A 407 12.69 -6.57 -15.39
CA VAL A 407 14.00 -6.87 -14.80
C VAL A 407 14.18 -6.14 -13.48
N THR A 408 14.80 -6.81 -12.51
CA THR A 408 15.21 -6.24 -11.23
C THR A 408 16.67 -6.63 -10.93
N PRO A 409 17.33 -5.97 -9.96
CA PRO A 409 18.65 -6.37 -9.49
C PRO A 409 18.75 -7.81 -8.94
N ASP A 410 17.63 -8.54 -8.83
CA ASP A 410 17.60 -9.95 -8.42
C ASP A 410 17.95 -10.92 -9.57
N THR A 411 18.11 -10.41 -10.81
CA THR A 411 18.34 -11.21 -12.03
C THR A 411 19.37 -10.56 -12.94
N LEU A 412 20.05 -11.35 -13.78
CA LEU A 412 20.91 -10.83 -14.85
C LEU A 412 20.07 -10.08 -15.88
N ILE A 413 20.50 -8.89 -16.31
CA ILE A 413 19.82 -8.18 -17.41
C ILE A 413 19.96 -9.00 -18.70
N PRO A 414 18.88 -9.31 -19.44
CA PRO A 414 18.98 -10.04 -20.71
C PRO A 414 19.98 -9.39 -21.66
N ARG A 415 21.00 -10.15 -22.07
CA ARG A 415 22.08 -9.68 -22.94
C ARG A 415 21.74 -9.92 -24.41
N PRO A 416 22.06 -8.99 -25.34
CA PRO A 416 21.89 -9.24 -26.77
C PRO A 416 22.60 -10.50 -27.25
N SER A 417 23.78 -10.83 -26.71
CA SER A 417 24.52 -12.06 -27.05
C SER A 417 23.72 -13.34 -26.74
N THR A 418 22.88 -13.31 -25.70
CA THR A 418 22.06 -14.45 -25.28
C THR A 418 20.96 -14.79 -26.28
N GLN A 419 20.60 -13.89 -27.19
CA GLN A 419 19.65 -14.18 -28.26
C GLN A 419 20.13 -15.34 -29.16
N THR A 420 21.45 -15.50 -29.32
CA THR A 420 22.03 -16.61 -30.08
C THR A 420 21.66 -17.98 -29.48
N LEU A 421 21.48 -18.07 -28.15
CA LEU A 421 21.03 -19.30 -27.48
C LEU A 421 19.58 -19.62 -27.80
N VAL A 422 18.71 -18.60 -27.82
CA VAL A 422 17.30 -18.75 -28.22
C VAL A 422 17.20 -19.21 -29.68
N ASP A 423 17.94 -18.58 -30.59
CA ASP A 423 17.93 -18.96 -32.00
C ASP A 423 18.48 -20.38 -32.23
N ALA A 424 19.56 -20.75 -31.53
CA ALA A 424 20.09 -22.11 -31.58
C ALA A 424 19.08 -23.15 -31.09
N ALA A 425 18.40 -22.90 -29.96
CA ALA A 425 17.38 -23.79 -29.43
C ALA A 425 16.19 -23.96 -30.38
N ILE A 426 15.71 -22.85 -30.97
CA ILE A 426 14.61 -22.90 -31.96
C ILE A 426 15.02 -23.70 -33.20
N SER A 427 16.27 -23.61 -33.65
CA SER A 427 16.76 -24.35 -34.82
C SER A 427 16.77 -25.87 -34.64
N LEU A 428 16.74 -26.36 -33.39
CA LEU A 428 16.67 -27.79 -33.06
C LEU A 428 15.23 -28.32 -33.03
N ILE A 429 14.21 -27.44 -33.09
CA ILE A 429 12.81 -27.82 -33.01
C ILE A 429 12.34 -28.24 -34.41
N ASP A 430 12.19 -29.54 -34.62
CA ASP A 430 11.75 -30.15 -35.88
C ASP A 430 10.25 -30.52 -35.89
N ARG A 431 9.58 -30.43 -34.72
CA ARG A 431 8.19 -30.81 -34.52
C ARG A 431 7.44 -29.80 -33.64
N PRO A 432 6.12 -29.65 -33.81
CA PRO A 432 5.37 -28.58 -33.15
C PRO A 432 5.27 -28.72 -31.63
N SER A 433 5.33 -29.94 -31.08
CA SER A 433 5.24 -30.20 -29.63
C SER A 433 6.58 -30.65 -29.10
N VAL A 434 7.28 -29.76 -28.41
CA VAL A 434 8.53 -30.03 -27.70
C VAL A 434 8.47 -29.53 -26.26
N ARG A 435 9.22 -30.18 -25.39
CA ARG A 435 9.39 -29.82 -23.98
C ARG A 435 10.78 -29.27 -23.76
N ILE A 436 10.85 -28.04 -23.24
CA ILE A 436 12.10 -27.30 -23.07
C ILE A 436 12.33 -27.07 -21.58
N MET A 437 13.57 -27.24 -21.13
CA MET A 437 13.98 -26.81 -19.79
C MET A 437 15.02 -25.70 -19.88
N ASP A 438 14.86 -24.67 -19.07
CA ASP A 438 15.79 -23.54 -18.95
C ASP A 438 16.41 -23.54 -17.56
N LEU A 439 17.70 -23.89 -17.49
CA LEU A 439 18.45 -23.99 -16.24
C LEU A 439 19.08 -22.63 -15.91
N GLY A 440 18.76 -22.09 -14.74
CA GLY A 440 19.17 -20.74 -14.33
C GLY A 440 18.33 -19.68 -15.04
N THR A 441 17.00 -19.87 -15.05
CA THR A 441 16.08 -19.12 -15.93
C THR A 441 16.10 -17.60 -15.67
N GLY A 442 16.48 -17.15 -14.46
CA GLY A 442 16.65 -15.74 -14.14
C GLY A 442 15.38 -14.93 -14.37
N THR A 443 15.38 -14.08 -15.39
CA THR A 443 14.19 -13.30 -15.81
C THR A 443 13.12 -14.12 -16.53
N GLY A 444 13.43 -15.36 -16.92
CA GLY A 444 12.59 -16.18 -17.80
C GLY A 444 12.77 -15.87 -19.29
N CYS A 445 13.65 -14.93 -19.66
CA CYS A 445 13.69 -14.37 -21.00
C CYS A 445 14.06 -15.39 -22.09
N ILE A 446 14.92 -16.37 -21.81
CA ILE A 446 15.32 -17.41 -22.77
C ILE A 446 14.13 -18.32 -23.05
N LEU A 447 13.62 -19.01 -22.02
CA LEU A 447 12.50 -19.93 -22.16
C LEU A 447 11.28 -19.28 -22.82
N MET A 448 10.86 -18.11 -22.31
CA MET A 448 9.65 -17.45 -22.78
C MET A 448 9.79 -16.97 -24.22
N SER A 449 10.98 -16.50 -24.63
CA SER A 449 11.22 -16.13 -26.04
C SER A 449 11.10 -17.33 -26.97
N ILE A 450 11.54 -18.53 -26.54
CA ILE A 450 11.34 -19.76 -27.30
C ILE A 450 9.85 -20.11 -27.36
N LEU A 451 9.14 -20.10 -26.23
CA LEU A 451 7.71 -20.44 -26.17
C LEU A 451 6.82 -19.46 -26.97
N LEU A 452 7.19 -18.19 -27.06
CA LEU A 452 6.49 -17.18 -27.85
C LEU A 452 6.67 -17.39 -29.36
N ARG A 453 7.84 -17.89 -29.79
CA ARG A 453 8.13 -18.21 -31.19
C ARG A 453 7.71 -19.61 -31.61
N THR A 454 7.42 -20.48 -30.65
CA THR A 454 6.99 -21.87 -30.89
C THR A 454 5.68 -22.18 -30.16
N PRO A 455 4.51 -21.93 -30.77
CA PRO A 455 3.20 -22.04 -30.11
C PRO A 455 2.88 -23.40 -29.48
N GLY A 456 3.37 -24.51 -30.05
CA GLY A 456 3.14 -25.85 -29.51
C GLY A 456 4.14 -26.32 -28.45
N ALA A 457 5.20 -25.54 -28.19
CA ALA A 457 6.17 -25.87 -27.15
C ALA A 457 5.63 -25.60 -25.75
N ARG A 458 6.13 -26.38 -24.78
CA ARG A 458 5.96 -26.17 -23.34
C ARG A 458 7.33 -26.20 -22.69
N GLY A 459 7.45 -25.59 -21.52
CA GLY A 459 8.70 -25.73 -20.79
C GLY A 459 8.67 -25.36 -19.33
N VAL A 460 9.82 -25.60 -18.71
CA VAL A 460 10.06 -25.42 -17.28
C VAL A 460 11.30 -24.55 -17.10
N GLY A 461 11.17 -23.43 -16.42
CA GLY A 461 12.30 -22.63 -15.96
C GLY A 461 12.70 -23.05 -14.56
N ILE A 462 13.97 -23.34 -14.34
CA ILE A 462 14.53 -23.68 -13.03
C ILE A 462 15.48 -22.58 -12.59
N ASP A 463 15.34 -22.12 -11.35
CA ASP A 463 16.33 -21.23 -10.73
C ASP A 463 16.51 -21.57 -9.25
N ILE A 464 17.71 -21.35 -8.73
CA ILE A 464 18.00 -21.53 -7.30
C ILE A 464 17.46 -20.35 -6.48
N SER A 465 17.33 -19.18 -7.10
CA SER A 465 16.89 -17.93 -6.47
C SER A 465 15.36 -17.80 -6.54
N SER A 466 14.70 -17.80 -5.39
CA SER A 466 13.26 -17.51 -5.30
C SER A 466 12.93 -16.07 -5.73
N ALA A 467 13.87 -15.14 -5.57
CA ALA A 467 13.70 -13.76 -6.03
C ALA A 467 13.71 -13.70 -7.58
N ALA A 468 14.63 -14.43 -8.22
CA ALA A 468 14.67 -14.55 -9.67
C ALA A 468 13.39 -15.21 -10.21
N LEU A 469 12.92 -16.29 -9.59
CA LEU A 469 11.64 -16.91 -9.95
C LEU A 469 10.46 -15.96 -9.78
N GLY A 470 10.49 -15.04 -8.81
CA GLY A 470 9.49 -13.98 -8.69
C GLY A 470 9.48 -13.02 -9.88
N VAL A 471 10.65 -12.67 -10.42
CA VAL A 471 10.78 -11.87 -11.65
C VAL A 471 10.32 -12.66 -12.87
N ALA A 472 10.74 -13.92 -13.00
CA ALA A 472 10.28 -14.82 -14.06
C ALA A 472 8.75 -15.00 -14.02
N GLU A 473 8.14 -15.11 -12.85
CA GLU A 473 6.69 -15.23 -12.72
C GLU A 473 5.97 -13.98 -13.25
N GLN A 474 6.47 -12.79 -12.94
CA GLN A 474 5.92 -11.55 -13.49
C GLN A 474 6.01 -11.51 -15.01
N ASN A 475 7.11 -11.99 -15.59
CA ASN A 475 7.29 -12.09 -17.04
C ASN A 475 6.41 -13.17 -17.68
N ARG A 476 6.20 -14.29 -16.98
CA ARG A 476 5.31 -15.36 -17.40
C ARG A 476 3.87 -14.86 -17.55
N LEU A 477 3.40 -14.09 -16.56
CA LEU A 477 2.10 -13.44 -16.57
C LEU A 477 2.03 -12.33 -17.64
N LEU A 478 3.07 -11.51 -17.75
CA LEU A 478 3.16 -10.43 -18.76
C LEU A 478 3.00 -10.96 -20.20
N HIS A 479 3.47 -12.18 -20.47
CA HIS A 479 3.39 -12.82 -21.77
C HIS A 479 2.29 -13.89 -21.89
N SER A 480 1.43 -14.02 -20.88
CA SER A 480 0.30 -14.97 -20.87
C SER A 480 0.73 -16.42 -21.15
N LEU A 481 1.82 -16.86 -20.51
CA LEU A 481 2.41 -18.18 -20.70
C LEU A 481 2.03 -19.18 -19.61
N GLU A 482 0.98 -18.92 -18.84
CA GLU A 482 0.70 -19.67 -17.61
C GLU A 482 0.37 -21.14 -17.85
N GLY A 483 -0.24 -21.44 -19.00
CA GLY A 483 -0.59 -22.80 -19.41
C GLY A 483 0.53 -23.56 -20.15
N ARG A 484 1.67 -22.90 -20.41
CA ARG A 484 2.79 -23.44 -21.21
C ARG A 484 4.16 -23.35 -20.55
N CYS A 485 4.30 -22.54 -19.51
CA CYS A 485 5.53 -22.36 -18.75
C CYS A 485 5.28 -22.68 -17.28
N ALA A 486 6.05 -23.61 -16.72
CA ALA A 486 6.15 -23.80 -15.27
C ALA A 486 7.48 -23.20 -14.77
N LEU A 487 7.51 -22.79 -13.51
CA LEU A 487 8.69 -22.23 -12.86
C LEU A 487 8.92 -22.98 -11.56
N LEU A 488 10.09 -23.59 -11.41
CA LEU A 488 10.44 -24.46 -10.28
C LEU A 488 11.73 -23.97 -9.62
N LYS A 489 11.80 -24.13 -8.30
CA LYS A 489 13.03 -23.85 -7.57
C LYS A 489 13.92 -25.09 -7.58
N GLY A 490 15.16 -24.95 -8.02
CA GLY A 490 16.09 -26.08 -8.12
C GLY A 490 17.53 -25.65 -8.38
N SER A 491 18.46 -26.59 -8.35
CA SER A 491 19.89 -26.36 -8.60
C SER A 491 20.40 -27.20 -9.77
N PHE A 492 21.56 -26.84 -10.30
CA PHE A 492 22.23 -27.60 -11.36
C PHE A 492 22.67 -29.00 -10.92
N GLU A 493 22.91 -29.21 -9.63
CA GLU A 493 23.39 -30.49 -9.10
C GLU A 493 22.28 -31.55 -9.05
N SER A 494 21.04 -31.14 -8.76
CA SER A 494 19.95 -32.07 -8.44
C SER A 494 18.71 -32.00 -9.34
N PHE A 495 18.67 -31.11 -10.34
CA PHE A 495 17.46 -30.99 -11.19
C PHE A 495 17.07 -32.30 -11.87
N ALA A 496 18.05 -33.17 -12.18
CA ALA A 496 17.81 -34.43 -12.86
C ALA A 496 17.12 -35.50 -11.99
N THR A 497 17.10 -35.32 -10.66
CA THR A 497 16.49 -36.25 -9.71
C THR A 497 15.35 -35.63 -8.91
N ASP A 498 15.06 -34.35 -9.15
CA ASP A 498 13.96 -33.63 -8.50
C ASP A 498 12.59 -34.11 -9.01
N ALA A 499 11.73 -34.54 -8.08
CA ALA A 499 10.44 -35.14 -8.41
C ALA A 499 9.52 -34.18 -9.17
N ASP A 500 9.51 -32.89 -8.83
CA ASP A 500 8.66 -31.90 -9.47
C ASP A 500 9.14 -31.65 -10.91
N VAL A 501 10.46 -31.56 -11.12
CA VAL A 501 11.05 -31.43 -12.45
C VAL A 501 10.73 -32.64 -13.33
N LEU A 502 10.85 -33.84 -12.77
CA LEU A 502 10.60 -35.10 -13.48
C LEU A 502 9.16 -35.24 -13.97
N CYS A 503 8.18 -34.65 -13.26
CA CYS A 503 6.77 -34.63 -13.71
C CYS A 503 6.55 -33.88 -15.03
N HIS A 504 7.47 -33.00 -15.43
CA HIS A 504 7.38 -32.25 -16.68
C HIS A 504 8.20 -32.88 -17.82
N GLY A 505 9.13 -33.78 -17.52
CA GLY A 505 10.00 -34.45 -18.48
C GLY A 505 9.38 -35.70 -19.15
N PRO A 506 10.16 -36.40 -20.01
CA PRO A 506 11.50 -36.02 -20.45
C PRO A 506 11.48 -34.78 -21.35
N PHE A 507 12.56 -34.01 -21.34
CA PHE A 507 12.73 -32.81 -22.15
C PHE A 507 13.36 -33.15 -23.51
N ASP A 508 13.01 -32.40 -24.55
CA ASP A 508 13.65 -32.50 -25.87
C ASP A 508 14.92 -31.64 -25.94
N ILE A 509 14.89 -30.48 -25.29
CA ILE A 509 15.95 -29.48 -25.31
C ILE A 509 16.14 -28.91 -23.89
N ILE A 510 17.39 -28.86 -23.44
CA ILE A 510 17.79 -28.12 -22.24
C ILE A 510 18.62 -26.93 -22.70
N VAL A 511 18.28 -25.73 -22.25
CA VAL A 511 19.03 -24.50 -22.49
C VAL A 511 19.57 -23.97 -21.17
N CYS A 512 20.74 -23.33 -21.22
CA CYS A 512 21.32 -22.71 -20.03
C CYS A 512 22.25 -21.57 -20.41
N ASN A 513 22.05 -20.41 -19.78
CA ASN A 513 23.06 -19.36 -19.68
C ASN A 513 23.63 -19.35 -18.25
N PRO A 514 24.63 -20.19 -17.94
CA PRO A 514 25.14 -20.33 -16.58
C PRO A 514 26.02 -19.14 -16.18
N PRO A 515 26.24 -18.90 -14.88
CA PRO A 515 27.35 -18.04 -14.45
C PRO A 515 28.67 -18.61 -14.95
N TYR A 516 29.52 -17.78 -15.56
CA TYR A 516 30.81 -18.21 -16.13
C TYR A 516 31.97 -17.24 -15.82
N ILE A 517 31.74 -16.17 -15.06
CA ILE A 517 32.80 -15.24 -14.67
C ILE A 517 33.49 -15.77 -13.42
N SER A 518 34.81 -15.95 -13.45
CA SER A 518 35.54 -16.33 -12.24
C SER A 518 35.63 -15.16 -11.25
N ALA A 519 35.65 -15.45 -9.95
CA ALA A 519 35.81 -14.43 -8.91
C ALA A 519 37.03 -13.51 -9.14
N LYS A 520 38.13 -14.05 -9.67
CA LYS A 520 39.34 -13.28 -10.03
C LYS A 520 39.11 -12.28 -11.18
N LYS A 521 38.28 -12.64 -12.17
CA LYS A 521 37.90 -11.75 -13.28
C LYS A 521 36.86 -10.71 -12.82
N ALA A 522 35.96 -11.07 -11.90
CA ALA A 522 34.94 -10.16 -11.37
C ALA A 522 35.55 -8.93 -10.66
N LEU A 523 36.69 -9.08 -9.98
CA LEU A 523 37.40 -7.97 -9.31
C LEU A 523 37.80 -6.81 -10.23
N GLY A 524 37.90 -7.03 -11.55
CA GLY A 524 38.29 -6.03 -12.55
C GLY A 524 37.12 -5.32 -13.25
N MET A 525 35.86 -5.67 -12.96
CA MET A 525 34.67 -5.20 -13.69
C MET A 525 33.67 -4.45 -12.76
N ARG A 526 34.18 -3.53 -11.94
CA ARG A 526 33.45 -2.92 -10.81
C ARG A 526 32.14 -2.20 -11.15
N SER A 527 32.06 -1.47 -12.27
CA SER A 527 30.92 -0.56 -12.53
C SER A 527 29.59 -1.25 -12.88
N VAL A 528 29.61 -2.52 -13.28
CA VAL A 528 28.41 -3.27 -13.70
C VAL A 528 28.09 -4.40 -12.74
N ILE A 529 29.12 -5.08 -12.22
CA ILE A 529 28.98 -6.21 -11.30
C ILE A 529 28.41 -5.78 -9.94
N GLU A 530 28.60 -4.51 -9.53
CA GLU A 530 28.03 -3.99 -8.27
C GLU A 530 26.49 -3.95 -8.26
N HIS A 531 25.85 -4.01 -9.43
CA HIS A 531 24.40 -3.86 -9.55
C HIS A 531 23.66 -5.14 -9.98
N GLU A 532 24.37 -6.17 -10.41
CA GLU A 532 23.80 -7.46 -10.80
C GLU A 532 24.11 -8.54 -9.75
N PRO A 533 23.27 -9.57 -9.59
CA PRO A 533 23.43 -10.52 -8.52
C PRO A 533 24.67 -11.40 -8.75
N SER A 534 25.56 -11.47 -7.77
CA SER A 534 26.79 -12.27 -7.83
C SER A 534 26.53 -13.73 -8.22
N LEU A 535 25.40 -14.30 -7.79
CA LEU A 535 25.01 -15.68 -8.09
C LEU A 535 24.75 -15.94 -9.59
N ALA A 536 24.37 -14.90 -10.36
CA ALA A 536 24.15 -15.01 -11.79
C ALA A 536 25.39 -14.71 -12.63
N LEU A 537 26.44 -14.13 -12.02
CA LEU A 537 27.67 -13.73 -12.71
C LEU A 537 28.85 -14.65 -12.36
N ILE A 538 29.05 -14.89 -11.07
CA ILE A 538 30.26 -15.51 -10.53
C ILE A 538 30.06 -17.02 -10.45
N ALA A 539 30.96 -17.75 -11.11
CA ALA A 539 31.06 -19.19 -10.99
C ALA A 539 32.37 -19.61 -10.33
N ASP A 540 32.27 -20.66 -9.51
CA ASP A 540 33.40 -21.34 -8.91
C ASP A 540 34.18 -22.16 -9.96
N GLU A 541 35.27 -22.79 -9.52
CA GLU A 541 36.14 -23.63 -10.37
C GLU A 541 36.64 -22.90 -11.64
N GLY A 542 36.91 -21.60 -11.52
CA GLY A 542 37.39 -20.80 -12.63
C GLY A 542 36.33 -20.48 -13.69
N GLY A 543 35.04 -20.63 -13.36
CA GLY A 543 33.91 -20.36 -14.25
C GLY A 543 33.24 -21.61 -14.82
N TYR A 544 33.65 -22.81 -14.38
CA TYR A 544 33.22 -24.08 -15.00
C TYR A 544 32.30 -24.94 -14.13
N LYS A 545 32.12 -24.62 -12.84
CA LYS A 545 31.33 -25.46 -11.90
C LYS A 545 29.93 -25.77 -12.42
N ALA A 546 29.21 -24.77 -12.93
CA ALA A 546 27.86 -24.98 -13.46
C ALA A 546 27.82 -26.02 -14.60
N TYR A 547 28.79 -26.00 -15.52
CA TYR A 547 28.86 -26.98 -16.61
C TYR A 547 29.12 -28.39 -16.08
N SER A 548 30.04 -28.53 -15.11
CA SER A 548 30.35 -29.81 -14.46
C SER A 548 29.15 -30.38 -13.68
N ASP A 549 28.44 -29.53 -12.93
CA ASP A 549 27.26 -29.92 -12.15
C ASP A 549 26.13 -30.39 -13.07
N ILE A 550 25.87 -29.64 -14.16
CA ILE A 550 24.84 -30.00 -15.14
C ILE A 550 25.19 -31.32 -15.81
N HIS A 551 26.45 -31.52 -16.24
CA HIS A 551 26.92 -32.78 -16.81
C HIS A 551 26.72 -33.95 -15.83
N ALA A 552 27.18 -33.80 -14.58
CA ALA A 552 27.03 -34.83 -13.55
C ALA A 552 25.57 -35.17 -13.27
N SER A 553 24.69 -34.17 -13.19
CA SER A 553 23.25 -34.36 -12.99
C SER A 553 22.63 -35.13 -14.17
N LEU A 554 22.94 -34.76 -15.41
CA LEU A 554 22.47 -35.47 -16.61
C LEU A 554 22.97 -36.92 -16.66
N CYS A 555 24.21 -37.18 -16.27
CA CYS A 555 24.75 -38.54 -16.19
C CYS A 555 24.09 -39.36 -15.07
N SER A 556 23.68 -38.72 -13.97
CA SER A 556 23.00 -39.39 -12.85
C SER A 556 21.59 -39.87 -13.21
N ASN A 557 20.90 -39.14 -14.10
CA ASN A 557 19.61 -39.55 -14.64
C ASN A 557 19.46 -39.14 -16.11
N PRO A 558 19.97 -39.94 -17.06
CA PRO A 558 19.89 -39.63 -18.49
C PRO A 558 18.47 -39.53 -19.02
N SER A 559 17.50 -40.18 -18.35
CA SER A 559 16.09 -40.22 -18.76
C SER A 559 15.37 -38.88 -18.66
N ILE A 560 15.96 -37.87 -18.00
CA ILE A 560 15.40 -36.52 -17.98
C ILE A 560 15.39 -35.87 -19.37
N LEU A 561 16.30 -36.26 -20.25
CA LEU A 561 16.40 -35.77 -21.62
C LEU A 561 16.01 -36.90 -22.58
N GLN A 562 15.22 -36.64 -23.63
CA GLN A 562 14.85 -37.65 -24.63
C GLN A 562 16.09 -38.24 -25.31
N GLU A 563 15.98 -39.47 -25.83
CA GLU A 563 17.01 -40.02 -26.70
C GLU A 563 17.16 -39.12 -27.94
N GLY A 564 18.40 -38.72 -28.25
CA GLY A 564 18.67 -37.72 -29.30
C GLY A 564 18.32 -36.28 -28.92
N GLY A 565 17.87 -36.02 -27.69
CA GLY A 565 17.65 -34.68 -27.15
C GLY A 565 18.95 -33.88 -27.01
N HIS A 566 18.80 -32.55 -26.89
CA HIS A 566 19.91 -31.62 -26.97
C HIS A 566 20.10 -30.80 -25.69
N VAL A 567 21.34 -30.40 -25.45
CA VAL A 567 21.70 -29.39 -24.45
C VAL A 567 22.44 -28.27 -25.14
N ALA A 568 21.96 -27.04 -25.00
CA ALA A 568 22.57 -25.84 -25.56
C ALA A 568 23.02 -24.90 -24.45
N PHE A 569 24.30 -24.50 -24.50
CA PHE A 569 24.90 -23.65 -23.48
C PHE A 569 25.37 -22.33 -24.07
N GLU A 570 25.07 -21.22 -23.41
CA GLU A 570 25.88 -20.00 -23.55
C GLU A 570 27.25 -20.22 -22.90
N ILE A 571 28.32 -19.74 -23.55
CA ILE A 571 29.68 -19.79 -23.05
C ILE A 571 30.36 -18.41 -23.10
N GLY A 572 31.26 -18.18 -22.15
CA GLY A 572 32.19 -17.05 -22.19
C GLY A 572 33.26 -17.24 -23.28
N LYS A 573 33.81 -16.12 -23.78
CA LYS A 573 34.89 -16.11 -24.78
C LYS A 573 36.10 -16.94 -24.30
N GLY A 574 36.52 -17.92 -25.10
CA GLY A 574 37.69 -18.77 -24.84
C GLY A 574 37.44 -19.96 -23.92
N MET A 575 36.17 -20.24 -23.58
CA MET A 575 35.80 -21.37 -22.70
C MET A 575 35.51 -22.66 -23.48
N GLU A 576 35.38 -22.59 -24.80
CA GLU A 576 34.91 -23.69 -25.66
C GLU A 576 35.71 -24.98 -25.48
N ARG A 577 37.04 -24.88 -25.35
CA ARG A 577 37.91 -26.06 -25.19
C ARG A 577 37.60 -26.84 -23.91
N ASN A 578 37.33 -26.13 -22.81
CA ASN A 578 37.08 -26.77 -21.52
C ASN A 578 35.65 -27.28 -21.41
N VAL A 579 34.67 -26.54 -21.95
CA VAL A 579 33.27 -27.01 -22.00
C VAL A 579 33.16 -28.27 -22.86
N ARG A 580 33.83 -28.33 -24.01
CA ARG A 580 33.96 -29.55 -24.83
C ARG A 580 34.59 -30.72 -24.08
N ARG A 581 35.54 -30.44 -23.17
CA ARG A 581 36.16 -31.49 -22.35
C ARG A 581 35.20 -32.04 -21.30
N ILE A 582 34.36 -31.19 -20.71
CA ILE A 582 33.34 -31.61 -19.73
C ILE A 582 32.32 -32.52 -20.42
N PHE A 583 31.84 -32.13 -21.60
CA PHE A 583 30.86 -32.89 -22.40
C PHE A 583 31.52 -33.80 -23.44
N SER A 584 32.70 -34.35 -23.16
CA SER A 584 33.49 -35.12 -24.14
C SER A 584 32.88 -36.48 -24.52
N ASP A 585 32.00 -36.99 -23.68
CA ASP A 585 31.17 -38.18 -23.86
C ASP A 585 29.88 -37.89 -24.66
N TRP A 586 29.59 -36.61 -24.95
CA TRP A 586 28.45 -36.17 -25.78
C TRP A 586 28.93 -35.74 -27.17
N SER A 587 28.03 -35.77 -28.15
CA SER A 587 28.34 -35.31 -29.52
C SER A 587 28.02 -33.83 -29.68
N GLU A 588 29.01 -32.99 -30.00
CA GLU A 588 28.78 -31.60 -30.40
C GLU A 588 28.16 -31.57 -31.81
N VAL A 589 26.90 -31.14 -31.92
CA VAL A 589 26.16 -31.13 -33.19
C VAL A 589 26.11 -29.76 -33.84
N ALA A 590 26.30 -28.69 -33.07
CA ALA A 590 26.35 -27.33 -33.59
C ALA A 590 27.13 -26.39 -32.67
N SER A 591 27.65 -25.32 -33.27
CA SER A 591 28.28 -24.20 -32.55
C SER A 591 27.90 -22.89 -33.23
N HIS A 592 27.48 -21.89 -32.45
CA HIS A 592 26.95 -20.64 -33.00
C HIS A 592 27.74 -19.44 -32.47
N LYS A 593 28.02 -18.52 -33.39
CA LYS A 593 28.62 -17.23 -33.08
C LYS A 593 27.53 -16.19 -32.81
N ASP A 594 27.80 -15.27 -31.89
CA ASP A 594 26.96 -14.11 -31.67
C ASP A 594 27.10 -13.07 -32.80
N ALA A 595 26.28 -12.01 -32.75
CA ALA A 595 26.29 -10.94 -33.74
C ALA A 595 27.64 -10.20 -33.85
N TYR A 596 28.53 -10.36 -32.85
CA TYR A 596 29.87 -9.78 -32.83
C TYR A 596 30.94 -10.76 -33.33
N GLY A 597 30.54 -11.95 -33.79
CA GLY A 597 31.43 -12.96 -34.34
C GLY A 597 32.16 -13.83 -33.31
N PHE A 598 31.83 -13.72 -32.02
CA PHE A 598 32.41 -14.56 -30.98
C PHE A 598 31.62 -15.86 -30.85
N LEU A 599 32.32 -16.98 -30.69
CA LEU A 599 31.67 -18.25 -30.39
C LEU A 599 30.96 -18.14 -29.04
N ARG A 600 29.63 -18.30 -29.05
CA ARG A 600 28.77 -17.99 -27.91
C ARG A 600 27.96 -19.18 -27.43
N VAL A 601 27.57 -20.07 -28.35
CA VAL A 601 26.72 -21.22 -28.03
C VAL A 601 27.35 -22.51 -28.52
N LEU A 602 27.34 -23.54 -27.65
CA LEU A 602 27.65 -24.92 -28.00
C LEU A 602 26.41 -25.78 -27.80
N VAL A 603 26.15 -26.68 -28.76
CA VAL A 603 25.02 -27.62 -28.71
C VAL A 603 25.55 -29.04 -28.69
N PHE A 604 25.19 -29.79 -27.66
CA PHE A 604 25.53 -31.19 -27.46
C PHE A 604 24.28 -32.06 -27.58
N GLN A 605 24.41 -33.23 -28.19
CA GLN A 605 23.36 -34.23 -28.28
C GLN A 605 23.62 -35.38 -27.30
N ARG A 606 22.56 -35.84 -26.64
CA ARG A 606 22.60 -36.98 -25.72
C ARG A 606 23.14 -38.23 -26.44
N PRO A 607 24.09 -38.96 -25.86
CA PRO A 607 24.52 -40.27 -26.36
C PRO A 607 23.33 -41.24 -26.40
N LYS A 608 23.36 -42.16 -27.36
CA LYS A 608 22.38 -43.25 -27.47
C LYS A 608 22.46 -44.20 -26.29
#